data_AF-A0A938AW25-F1
#
_entry.id   AF-A0A938AW25-F1
#
_cell.length_a   1.000
_cell.length_b   1.000
_cell.length_c   1.000
_cell.angle_alpha   90.00
_cell.angle_beta   90.00
_cell.angle_gamma   90.00
#
_symmetry.space_group_name_H-M   'P 1'
#
loop_
_entity.id
_entity.type
_entity.pdbx_description
1 polymer ?
#
loop_
_entity_poly.entity_id
_entity_poly.type
_entity_poly.pdbx_seq_one_letter_code
_entity_poly.pdbx_strand_id
1 'polypeptide(L)'
;DKTTPAQISRWMVRKPHSISGLLSRMEKAGLIRKTKDLHKKNLVRVSLTEKGEAAYKLAMKREMLHKIMSSLSPEQRKQLSSALEILRDKGLMGMGIDPKKLPFQSFT
;
A
#
# COMPACT_ATOMS: atom_id res chain seq x y z
N ASP A 1 -6.81 -10.90 5.13
CA ASP A 1 -6.71 -11.36 3.72
C ASP A 1 -5.30 -11.73 3.29
N LYS A 2 -5.18 -12.68 2.35
CA LYS A 2 -3.90 -13.15 1.79
C LYS A 2 -3.72 -12.64 0.36
N THR A 3 -2.67 -11.87 0.12
CA THR A 3 -2.34 -11.34 -1.24
C THR A 3 -1.06 -11.99 -1.78
N THR A 4 -0.68 -11.71 -3.03
CA THR A 4 0.56 -12.21 -3.64
C THR A 4 1.59 -11.09 -3.81
N PRO A 5 2.91 -11.39 -3.81
CA PRO A 5 3.94 -10.38 -4.08
C PRO A 5 3.71 -9.61 -5.40
N ALA A 6 3.23 -10.30 -6.44
CA ALA A 6 2.90 -9.69 -7.72
C ALA A 6 1.74 -8.70 -7.63
N GLN A 7 0.69 -9.01 -6.86
CA GLN A 7 -0.40 -8.07 -6.60
C GLN A 7 0.08 -6.85 -5.83
N ILE A 8 0.88 -7.04 -4.77
CA ILE A 8 1.47 -5.94 -3.99
C ILE A 8 2.31 -5.03 -4.91
N SER A 9 3.12 -5.61 -5.79
CA SER A 9 3.93 -4.86 -6.77
C SER A 9 3.09 -3.98 -7.69
N ARG A 10 1.97 -4.50 -8.19
CA ARG A 10 1.05 -3.73 -9.03
C ARG A 10 0.38 -2.61 -8.23
N TRP A 11 -0.10 -2.90 -7.02
CA TRP A 11 -0.77 -1.92 -6.18
C TRP A 11 0.14 -0.77 -5.75
N MET A 12 1.41 -1.06 -5.47
CA MET A 12 2.38 -0.06 -5.07
C MET A 12 3.03 0.70 -6.23
N VAL A 13 2.76 0.28 -7.48
CA VAL A 13 3.43 0.84 -8.67
C VAL A 13 4.96 0.79 -8.51
N ARG A 14 5.45 -0.41 -8.17
CA ARG A 14 6.87 -0.70 -7.93
C ARG A 14 7.31 -1.92 -8.73
N LYS A 15 8.62 -2.00 -9.00
CA LYS A 15 9.21 -3.17 -9.68
C LYS A 15 9.12 -4.42 -8.77
N PRO A 16 8.86 -5.62 -9.32
CA PRO A 16 8.68 -6.84 -8.52
C PRO A 16 9.87 -7.17 -7.61
N HIS A 17 11.10 -6.99 -8.08
CA HIS A 17 12.30 -7.28 -7.28
C HIS A 17 12.42 -6.36 -6.05
N SER A 18 12.02 -5.10 -6.16
CA SER A 18 12.03 -4.15 -5.04
C SER A 18 11.04 -4.57 -3.95
N ILE A 19 9.85 -5.01 -4.35
CA ILE A 19 8.83 -5.53 -3.43
C ILE A 19 9.28 -6.85 -2.80
N SER A 20 9.85 -7.77 -3.57
CA SER A 20 10.39 -9.02 -3.02
C SER A 20 11.45 -8.76 -1.95
N GLY A 21 12.36 -7.81 -2.19
CA GLY A 21 13.37 -7.40 -1.20
C GLY A 21 12.74 -6.80 0.06
N LEU A 22 11.75 -5.93 -0.07
CA LEU A 22 11.01 -5.37 1.07
C LEU A 22 10.30 -6.46 1.87
N LEU A 23 9.55 -7.34 1.20
CA LEU A 23 8.83 -8.44 1.85
C LEU A 23 9.78 -9.41 2.55
N SER A 24 10.96 -9.70 2.00
CA SER A 24 11.97 -10.50 2.70
C SER A 24 12.41 -9.85 4.01
N ARG A 25 12.65 -8.53 4.04
CA ARG A 25 13.01 -7.82 5.27
C ARG A 25 11.86 -7.79 6.28
N MET A 26 10.62 -7.56 5.82
CA MET A 26 9.44 -7.56 6.69
C MET A 26 9.19 -8.94 7.32
N GLU A 27 9.42 -10.01 6.56
CA GLU A 27 9.32 -11.39 7.04
C GLU A 27 10.40 -11.69 8.09
N LYS A 28 11.66 -11.32 7.82
CA LYS A 28 12.76 -11.43 8.80
C LYS A 28 12.48 -10.66 10.09
N ALA A 29 11.82 -9.50 9.99
CA ALA A 29 11.39 -8.72 11.15
C ALA A 29 10.16 -9.29 11.88
N GLY A 30 9.57 -10.38 11.36
CA GLY A 30 8.38 -11.02 11.92
C GLY A 30 7.08 -10.25 11.72
N LEU A 31 7.04 -9.29 10.78
CA LEU A 31 5.87 -8.45 10.51
C LEU A 31 4.89 -9.12 9.54
N ILE A 32 5.39 -9.99 8.67
CA ILE A 32 4.58 -10.75 7.72
C ILE A 32 4.96 -12.22 7.76
N ARG A 33 4.08 -13.06 7.20
CA ARG A 33 4.34 -14.46 6.92
C ARG A 33 4.13 -14.73 5.43
N LYS A 34 5.03 -15.49 4.81
CA LYS A 34 4.78 -16.08 3.49
C LYS A 34 4.34 -17.53 3.62
N THR A 35 3.25 -17.89 2.95
CA THR A 35 2.76 -19.27 2.90
C THR A 35 2.64 -19.72 1.45
N LYS A 36 3.14 -20.92 1.13
CA LYS A 36 2.90 -21.54 -0.17
C LYS A 36 1.42 -21.95 -0.27
N ASP A 37 0.79 -21.61 -1.38
CA ASP A 37 -0.57 -22.02 -1.69
C ASP A 37 -0.55 -23.51 -2.07
N LEU A 38 -1.19 -24.35 -1.26
CA LEU A 38 -1.17 -25.81 -1.46
C LEU A 38 -1.92 -26.23 -2.74
N HIS A 39 -2.90 -25.43 -3.19
CA HIS A 39 -3.66 -25.70 -4.41
C HIS A 39 -2.95 -25.21 -5.66
N LYS A 40 -2.17 -24.12 -5.55
CA LYS A 40 -1.32 -23.61 -6.64
C LYS A 40 0.13 -23.65 -6.19
N LYS A 41 0.80 -24.78 -6.43
CA LYS A 41 2.16 -25.13 -5.94
C LYS A 41 3.24 -24.03 -6.10
N ASN A 42 3.06 -23.10 -7.04
CA ASN A 42 3.99 -21.99 -7.32
C ASN A 42 3.55 -20.62 -6.78
N LEU A 43 2.43 -20.53 -6.06
CA LEU A 43 1.88 -19.26 -5.60
C LEU A 43 2.24 -19.03 -4.13
N VAL A 44 3.01 -17.96 -3.88
CA VAL A 44 3.30 -17.49 -2.53
C VAL A 44 2.27 -16.45 -2.11
N ARG A 45 1.68 -16.66 -0.93
CA ARG A 45 0.77 -15.73 -0.28
C ARG A 45 1.48 -14.97 0.83
N VAL A 46 1.09 -13.73 1.02
CA VAL A 46 1.60 -12.81 2.05
C VAL A 46 0.45 -12.44 2.96
N SER A 47 0.67 -12.51 4.27
CA SER A 47 -0.25 -12.02 5.30
C SER A 47 0.51 -11.31 6.42
N LEU A 48 -0.14 -10.37 7.11
CA LEU A 48 0.40 -9.80 8.35
C LEU A 48 0.43 -10.86 9.46
N THR A 49 1.38 -10.72 10.37
CA THR A 49 1.38 -11.42 11.67
C THR A 49 0.69 -10.53 12.70
N GLU A 50 0.42 -11.06 13.89
CA GLU A 50 -0.07 -10.24 15.02
C GLU A 50 0.88 -9.07 15.34
N LYS A 51 2.19 -9.33 15.32
CA LYS A 51 3.23 -8.29 15.44
C LYS A 51 3.12 -7.26 14.31
N GLY A 52 2.87 -7.71 13.09
CA GLY A 52 2.64 -6.86 11.92
C GLY A 52 1.42 -5.96 12.09
N GLU A 53 0.30 -6.51 12.53
CA GLU A 53 -0.94 -5.77 12.81
C GLU A 53 -0.75 -4.73 13.92
N ALA A 54 -0.06 -5.10 15.01
CA ALA A 54 0.25 -4.17 16.08
C ALA A 54 1.15 -3.02 15.60
N ALA A 55 2.19 -3.34 14.82
CA ALA A 55 3.08 -2.34 14.23
C ALA A 55 2.34 -1.43 13.24
N TYR A 56 1.41 -1.97 12.45
CA TYR A 56 0.56 -1.18 11.55
C TYR A 56 -0.32 -0.20 12.33
N LYS A 57 -1.00 -0.66 13.39
CA LYS A 57 -1.81 0.22 14.25
C LYS A 57 -0.98 1.34 14.86
N LEU A 58 0.24 1.04 15.33
CA LEU A 58 1.15 2.05 15.87
C LEU A 58 1.60 3.05 14.79
N ALA A 59 1.93 2.56 13.58
CA ALA A 59 2.32 3.41 12.46
C ALA A 59 1.18 4.34 11.99
N MET A 60 -0.08 3.93 12.15
CA MET A 60 -1.24 4.75 11.83
C MET A 60 -1.54 5.82 12.88
N LYS A 61 -1.12 5.63 14.13
CA LYS A 61 -1.22 6.64 15.21
C LYS A 61 -0.23 7.80 15.07
N ARG A 62 0.31 8.07 13.88
CA ARG A 62 1.25 9.18 13.66
C ARG A 62 0.54 10.52 13.79
N GLU A 63 0.41 10.99 15.03
CA GLU A 63 -0.14 12.29 15.41
C GLU A 63 0.49 13.44 14.63
N MET A 64 1.77 13.30 14.25
CA MET A 64 2.47 14.29 13.43
C MET A 64 1.78 14.53 12.08
N LEU A 65 1.34 13.48 11.38
CA LEU A 65 0.65 13.64 10.09
C LEU A 65 -0.70 14.31 10.31
N HIS A 66 -1.42 13.92 11.36
CA HIS A 66 -2.68 14.55 11.73
C HIS A 66 -2.49 16.04 12.05
N LYS A 67 -1.44 16.39 12.79
CA LYS A 67 -1.08 17.76 13.15
C LYS A 67 -0.66 18.62 11.96
N ILE A 68 0.04 18.04 10.98
CA ILE A 68 0.37 18.73 9.74
C ILE A 68 -0.93 18.99 8.96
N MET A 69 -1.77 17.96 8.78
CA MET A 69 -3.05 18.11 8.07
C MET A 69 -4.05 19.01 8.81
N SER A 70 -3.94 19.17 10.14
CA SER A 70 -4.77 20.08 10.93
C SER A 70 -4.53 21.56 10.65
N SER A 71 -3.46 21.92 9.95
CA SER A 71 -3.25 23.27 9.44
C SER A 71 -4.21 23.66 8.31
N LEU A 72 -4.90 22.68 7.70
CA LEU A 72 -5.85 22.89 6.61
C LEU A 72 -7.30 22.72 7.10
N SER A 73 -8.18 23.61 6.64
CA SER A 73 -9.64 23.47 6.81
C SER A 73 -10.16 22.22 6.09
N PRO A 74 -11.35 21.70 6.45
CA PRO A 74 -11.97 20.57 5.74
C PRO A 74 -12.07 20.80 4.22
N GLU A 75 -12.41 22.02 3.79
CA GLU A 75 -12.52 22.41 2.39
C GLU A 75 -11.15 22.41 1.70
N GLN A 76 -10.13 22.96 2.34
CA GLN A 76 -8.76 22.97 1.81
C GLN A 76 -8.21 21.54 1.67
N ARG A 77 -8.50 20.65 2.62
CA ARG A 77 -8.13 19.22 2.52
C ARG A 77 -8.82 18.55 1.33
N LYS A 78 -10.10 18.83 1.12
CA LYS A 78 -10.85 18.31 -0.03
C LYS A 78 -10.26 18.80 -1.35
N GLN A 79 -9.96 20.09 -1.46
CA GLN A 79 -9.32 20.67 -2.65
C GLN A 79 -7.94 20.06 -2.91
N LEU A 80 -7.11 19.93 -1.87
CA LEU A 80 -5.80 19.30 -1.97
C LEU A 80 -5.92 17.83 -2.44
N SER A 81 -6.85 17.08 -1.86
CA SER A 81 -7.12 15.69 -2.25
C SER A 81 -7.48 15.60 -3.73
N SER A 82 -8.47 16.38 -4.19
CA SER A 82 -8.90 16.39 -5.59
C SER A 82 -7.77 16.79 -6.55
N ALA A 83 -6.95 17.79 -6.19
CA ALA A 83 -5.81 18.19 -7.00
C ALA A 83 -4.76 17.07 -7.11
N LEU A 84 -4.44 16.40 -5.99
CA LEU A 84 -3.50 15.29 -5.97
C LEU A 84 -4.02 14.06 -6.72
N GLU A 85 -5.32 13.77 -6.68
CA GLU A 85 -5.93 12.68 -7.46
C GLU A 85 -5.79 12.90 -8.96
N ILE A 86 -6.08 14.11 -9.45
CA ILE A 86 -5.92 14.46 -10.86
C ILE A 86 -4.47 14.26 -11.32
N LEU A 87 -3.51 14.77 -10.53
CA LEU A 87 -2.08 14.63 -10.84
C LEU A 87 -1.62 13.17 -10.80
N ARG A 88 -2.04 12.42 -9.78
CA ARG A 88 -1.76 10.99 -9.63
C ARG A 88 -2.27 10.21 -10.84
N ASP A 89 -3.54 10.40 -11.19
CA ASP A 89 -4.19 9.64 -12.26
C ASP A 89 -3.57 9.95 -13.61
N LYS A 90 -3.24 11.22 -13.88
CA LYS A 90 -2.53 11.62 -15.09
C LYS A 90 -1.13 10.98 -15.16
N GLY A 91 -0.39 10.96 -14.05
CA GLY A 91 0.91 10.31 -13.96
C GLY A 91 0.83 8.79 -14.19
N LEU A 92 -0.15 8.12 -13.59
CA LEU A 92 -0.38 6.69 -13.76
C LEU A 92 -0.73 6.33 -15.22
N MET A 93 -1.62 7.10 -15.85
CA MET A 93 -1.96 6.91 -17.26
C MET A 93 -0.73 7.09 -18.17
N GLY A 94 0.15 8.05 -17.87
CA GLY A 94 1.42 8.23 -18.59
C GLY A 94 2.38 7.03 -18.48
N MET A 95 2.22 6.19 -17.46
CA MET A 95 2.96 4.93 -17.30
C MET A 95 2.21 3.71 -17.85
N GLY A 96 1.07 3.90 -18.54
CA GLY A 96 0.23 2.81 -19.04
C GLY A 96 -0.54 2.06 -17.94
N ILE A 97 -0.69 2.65 -16.76
CA ILE A 97 -1.41 2.07 -15.63
C ILE A 97 -2.77 2.75 -15.53
N ASP A 98 -3.84 1.97 -15.62
CA ASP A 98 -5.20 2.44 -15.39
C ASP A 98 -5.45 2.60 -13.88
N PRO A 99 -5.67 3.83 -13.37
CA PRO A 99 -5.92 4.08 -11.95
C PRO A 99 -7.10 3.27 -11.40
N LYS A 100 -8.11 2.97 -12.23
CA LYS A 100 -9.31 2.21 -11.82
C LYS A 100 -9.00 0.75 -11.48
N LYS A 101 -7.86 0.22 -11.93
CA LYS A 101 -7.41 -1.14 -11.62
C LYS A 101 -6.66 -1.24 -10.30
N LEU A 102 -6.39 -0.11 -9.63
CA LEU A 102 -5.78 -0.08 -8.31
C LEU A 102 -6.85 -0.24 -7.22
N PRO A 103 -6.51 -0.88 -6.08
CA PRO A 103 -7.46 -1.12 -4.99
C PRO A 103 -7.82 0.15 -4.21
N PHE A 104 -7.11 1.26 -4.43
CA PHE A 104 -7.33 2.54 -3.74
C PHE A 104 -7.66 3.61 -4.77
N GLN A 105 -8.96 3.85 -4.97
CA GLN A 105 -9.44 4.71 -6.05
C GLN A 105 -9.46 6.21 -5.66
N SER A 106 -9.63 6.51 -4.37
CA SER A 106 -9.68 7.88 -3.85
C SER A 106 -8.92 8.01 -2.53
N PHE A 107 -8.38 9.20 -2.25
CA PHE A 107 -7.87 9.54 -0.92
C PHE A 107 -9.08 9.86 -0.03
N THR A 108 -9.49 8.88 0.78
CA THR A 108 -10.53 9.04 1.80
C THR A 108 -10.00 9.73 3.04
#